data_AF-W2YJM0-F1
#
_entry.id   AF-W2YJM0-F1
#
_cell.length_a   1.000
_cell.length_b   1.000
_cell.length_c   1.000
_cell.angle_alpha   90.00
_cell.angle_beta   90.00
_cell.angle_gamma   90.00
#
_symmetry.space_group_name_H-M   'P 1'
#
loop_
_entity.id
_entity.type
_entity.pdbx_description
1 polymer ?
#
loop_
_entity_poly.entity_id
_entity_poly.type
_entity_poly.pdbx_seq_one_letter_code
_entity_poly.pdbx_strand_id
1 'polypeptide(L)'
;MAPATRKNDPDAPPGGERQVELEAQLKQLRAEITALQANNQAQRQPPLESKARVPSGLPKFKGKRDDDVRQWLFQVETLCRINGHNATDDNYTLPSIAGTAMEEPASGWFLFWASKTPADMQTWRRFTGDALAHFEASNYQA
;
A
#
# COMPACT_ATOMS: atom_id res chain seq x y z
N MET A 1 32.39 -57.74 60.00
CA MET A 1 31.64 -57.47 58.74
C MET A 1 31.33 -55.99 58.69
N ALA A 2 31.64 -55.36 57.56
CA ALA A 2 31.47 -53.94 57.23
C ALA A 2 29.99 -53.58 56.89
N PRO A 3 29.60 -52.35 56.47
CA PRO A 3 30.40 -51.14 56.21
C PRO A 3 29.77 -49.78 56.64
N ALA A 4 30.56 -48.74 56.37
CA ALA A 4 30.33 -47.30 56.50
C ALA A 4 29.19 -46.73 55.63
N THR A 5 28.81 -45.46 55.88
CA THR A 5 28.40 -44.40 54.93
C THR A 5 27.73 -43.27 55.74
N ARG A 6 27.78 -41.97 55.43
CA ARG A 6 28.44 -41.16 54.41
C ARG A 6 28.15 -39.72 54.84
N LYS A 7 29.19 -38.90 54.94
CA LYS A 7 29.11 -37.44 55.03
C LYS A 7 28.27 -36.93 53.86
N ASN A 8 27.13 -36.30 54.14
CA ASN A 8 26.33 -35.58 53.15
C ASN A 8 26.06 -34.19 53.72
N ASP A 9 27.05 -33.31 53.55
CA ASP A 9 26.80 -31.90 53.36
C ASP A 9 26.47 -31.73 51.87
N PRO A 10 25.26 -31.26 51.48
CA PRO A 10 25.08 -30.66 50.18
C PRO A 10 25.26 -29.14 50.31
N ASP A 11 26.51 -28.72 50.19
CA ASP A 11 26.88 -27.37 49.72
C ASP A 11 26.79 -27.38 48.19
N ALA A 12 25.79 -26.69 47.63
CA ALA A 12 25.80 -26.00 46.32
C ALA A 12 24.37 -25.68 45.85
N PRO A 13 24.04 -24.42 45.50
CA PRO A 13 22.75 -24.08 44.91
C PRO A 13 22.69 -24.48 43.41
N PRO A 14 21.63 -25.14 42.91
CA PRO A 14 21.43 -25.43 41.49
C PRO A 14 20.89 -24.18 40.78
N GLY A 15 21.69 -23.12 40.73
CA GLY A 15 21.34 -21.82 40.14
C GLY A 15 21.95 -21.56 38.76
N GLY A 16 23.08 -22.20 38.43
CA GLY A 16 23.84 -21.92 37.22
C GLY A 16 23.17 -22.40 35.94
N GLU A 17 22.64 -23.62 35.92
CA GLU A 17 22.04 -24.22 34.71
C GLU A 17 20.78 -23.49 34.27
N ARG A 18 19.92 -23.10 35.23
CA ARG A 18 18.74 -22.27 34.96
C ARG A 18 19.08 -20.86 34.51
N GLN A 19 20.19 -20.31 34.99
CA GLN A 19 20.65 -18.98 34.58
C GLN A 19 21.22 -19.00 33.15
N VAL A 20 21.98 -20.04 32.80
CA VAL A 20 22.51 -20.26 31.45
C VAL A 20 21.39 -20.50 30.44
N GLU A 21 20.36 -21.27 30.80
CA GLU A 21 19.19 -21.50 29.96
C GLU A 21 18.36 -20.21 29.75
N LEU A 22 18.22 -19.38 30.80
CA LEU A 22 17.55 -18.09 30.68
C LEU A 22 18.32 -17.11 29.78
N GLU A 23 19.65 -17.07 29.90
CA GLU A 23 20.50 -16.24 29.04
C GLU A 23 20.49 -16.70 27.58
N ALA A 24 20.44 -18.01 27.34
CA ALA A 24 20.30 -18.59 26.00
C ALA A 24 18.95 -18.20 25.37
N GLN A 25 17.86 -18.32 26.12
CA GLN A 25 16.53 -17.89 25.66
C GLN A 25 16.48 -16.38 25.37
N LEU A 26 17.15 -15.56 26.18
CA LEU A 26 17.19 -14.11 25.98
C LEU A 26 18.00 -13.71 24.75
N LYS A 27 19.10 -14.42 24.47
CA LYS A 27 19.87 -14.27 23.21
C LYS A 27 19.04 -14.69 22.00
N GLN A 28 18.33 -15.81 22.10
CA GLN A 28 17.46 -16.28 21.02
C GLN A 28 16.35 -15.27 20.73
N LEU A 29 15.66 -14.76 21.75
CA LEU A 29 14.59 -13.79 21.58
C LEU A 29 15.11 -12.47 20.96
N ARG A 30 16.31 -12.02 21.33
CA ARG A 30 16.95 -10.85 20.70
C ARG A 30 17.30 -11.09 19.23
N ALA A 31 17.78 -12.29 18.89
CA ALA A 31 18.06 -12.66 17.51
C ALA A 31 16.77 -12.69 16.69
N GLU A 32 15.69 -13.22 17.26
CA GLU A 32 14.37 -13.28 16.62
C GLU A 32 13.76 -11.89 16.40
N ILE A 33 13.83 -11.00 17.41
CA ILE A 33 13.41 -9.60 17.26
C ILE A 33 14.22 -8.90 16.16
N THR A 34 15.54 -9.11 16.13
CA THR A 34 16.41 -8.52 15.09
C THR A 34 16.06 -9.05 13.71
N ALA A 35 15.82 -10.35 13.57
CA ALA A 35 15.42 -10.96 12.29
C ALA A 35 14.04 -10.46 11.82
N LEU A 36 13.07 -10.35 12.74
CA LEU A 36 11.74 -9.81 12.45
C LEU A 36 11.81 -8.34 12.05
N GLN A 37 12.62 -7.53 12.73
CA GLN A 37 12.83 -6.12 12.37
C GLN A 37 13.50 -5.97 11.00
N ALA A 38 14.51 -6.80 10.70
CA ALA A 38 15.15 -6.82 9.39
C ALA A 38 14.16 -7.24 8.29
N ASN A 39 13.29 -8.23 8.55
CA ASN A 39 12.26 -8.65 7.61
C ASN A 39 11.22 -7.54 7.37
N ASN A 40 10.76 -6.87 8.44
CA ASN A 40 9.84 -5.75 8.35
C ASN A 40 10.47 -4.55 7.60
N GLN A 41 11.76 -4.27 7.84
CA GLN A 41 12.50 -3.25 7.08
C GLN A 41 12.65 -3.64 5.61
N ALA A 42 12.96 -4.90 5.30
CA ALA A 42 13.04 -5.38 3.92
C ALA A 42 11.68 -5.31 3.20
N GLN A 43 10.57 -5.58 3.89
CA GLN A 43 9.23 -5.37 3.34
C GLN A 43 8.88 -3.88 3.16
N ARG A 44 9.47 -2.99 3.96
CA ARG A 44 9.31 -1.54 3.83
C ARG A 44 10.28 -0.90 2.83
N GLN A 45 11.27 -1.63 2.32
CA GLN A 45 12.05 -1.14 1.21
C GLN A 45 11.11 -1.01 0.00
N PRO A 46 11.05 0.15 -0.67
CA PRO A 46 10.28 0.26 -1.89
C PRO A 46 10.82 -0.80 -2.87
N PRO A 47 9.94 -1.53 -3.59
CA PRO A 47 10.38 -2.49 -4.58
C PRO A 47 11.39 -1.81 -5.51
N LEU A 48 12.61 -2.32 -5.55
CA LEU A 48 13.65 -1.90 -6.49
C LEU A 48 13.03 -1.86 -7.89
N GLU A 49 12.86 -0.64 -8.42
CA GLU A 49 12.44 -0.32 -9.79
C GLU A 49 11.41 -1.24 -10.45
N SER A 50 10.31 -1.59 -9.75
CA SER A 50 9.12 -2.02 -10.47
C SER A 50 8.47 -0.78 -11.07
N LYS A 51 8.69 -0.55 -12.38
CA LYS A 51 7.93 0.41 -13.20
C LYS A 51 6.48 0.37 -12.73
N ALA A 52 5.95 1.50 -12.24
CA ALA A 52 4.61 1.57 -11.68
C ALA A 52 3.61 1.00 -12.70
N ARG A 53 3.16 -0.23 -12.44
CA ARG A 53 2.25 -0.94 -13.34
C ARG A 53 0.87 -0.31 -13.19
N VAL A 54 0.10 -0.27 -14.27
CA VAL A 54 -1.29 0.15 -14.20
C VAL A 54 -2.00 -0.70 -13.13
N PRO A 55 -2.62 -0.09 -12.12
CA PRO A 55 -3.29 -0.83 -11.06
C PRO A 55 -4.36 -1.74 -11.65
N SER A 56 -4.32 -3.03 -11.29
CA SER A 56 -5.39 -3.97 -11.66
C SER A 56 -6.61 -3.75 -10.78
N GLY A 57 -7.82 -3.79 -11.36
CA GLY A 57 -9.06 -3.66 -10.60
C GLY A 57 -9.50 -2.23 -10.30
N LEU A 58 -9.10 -1.25 -11.13
CA LEU A 58 -9.67 0.09 -11.06
C LEU A 58 -11.21 0.03 -11.16
N PRO A 59 -11.93 0.80 -10.33
CA PRO A 59 -13.38 0.86 -10.39
C PRO A 59 -13.80 1.37 -11.77
N LYS A 60 -14.81 0.74 -12.38
CA LYS A 60 -15.35 1.20 -13.66
C LYS A 60 -16.22 2.42 -13.46
N PHE A 61 -16.20 3.33 -14.42
CA PHE A 61 -17.01 4.55 -14.39
C PHE A 61 -17.70 4.79 -15.72
N LYS A 62 -19.03 4.88 -15.69
CA LYS A 62 -19.85 5.11 -16.88
C LYS A 62 -20.23 6.58 -17.04
N GLY A 63 -20.16 7.38 -15.98
CA GLY A 63 -20.58 8.78 -15.98
C GLY A 63 -22.09 8.94 -16.07
N LYS A 64 -22.84 8.04 -15.43
CA LYS A 64 -24.30 8.11 -15.32
C LYS A 64 -24.72 8.87 -14.07
N ARG A 65 -26.03 9.14 -13.94
CA ARG A 65 -26.60 9.89 -12.80
C ARG A 65 -26.31 9.29 -11.42
N ASP A 66 -26.27 7.96 -11.33
CA ASP A 66 -25.95 7.24 -10.10
C ASP A 66 -24.45 7.05 -9.87
N ASP A 67 -23.60 7.40 -10.85
CA ASP A 67 -22.15 7.36 -10.66
C ASP A 67 -21.69 8.59 -9.87
N ASP A 68 -21.08 8.35 -8.71
CA ASP A 68 -20.43 9.40 -7.94
C ASP A 68 -19.01 9.62 -8.45
N VAL A 69 -18.82 10.67 -9.25
CA VAL A 69 -17.52 11.04 -9.82
C VAL A 69 -16.49 11.39 -8.73
N ARG A 70 -16.89 12.00 -7.60
CA ARG A 70 -15.96 12.33 -6.51
C ARG A 70 -15.44 11.06 -5.86
N GLN A 71 -16.35 10.16 -5.54
CA GLN A 71 -16.01 8.87 -4.95
C GLN A 71 -15.15 8.03 -5.92
N TRP A 72 -15.47 8.07 -7.21
CA TRP A 72 -14.70 7.34 -8.22
C TRP A 72 -13.27 7.87 -8.35
N LEU A 73 -13.09 9.19 -8.49
CA LEU A 73 -11.77 9.83 -8.56
C LEU A 73 -10.93 9.53 -7.31
N PHE A 74 -11.54 9.58 -6.12
CA PHE A 74 -10.88 9.23 -4.87
C PHE A 74 -10.37 7.77 -4.85
N GLN A 75 -11.18 6.82 -5.34
CA GLN A 75 -10.77 5.42 -5.43
C GLN A 75 -9.64 5.21 -6.43
N VAL A 76 -9.71 5.85 -7.61
CA VAL A 76 -8.62 5.80 -8.60
C VAL A 76 -7.32 6.35 -8.00
N GLU A 77 -7.38 7.51 -7.35
CA GLU A 77 -6.21 8.10 -6.70
C GLU A 77 -5.60 7.18 -5.65
N THR A 78 -6.46 6.61 -4.79
CA THR A 78 -6.05 5.68 -3.73
C THR A 78 -5.39 4.43 -4.32
N LEU A 79 -6.02 3.80 -5.31
CA LEU A 79 -5.49 2.60 -5.96
C LEU A 79 -4.18 2.89 -6.70
N CYS A 80 -4.05 4.04 -7.33
CA CYS A 80 -2.80 4.46 -7.94
C CYS A 80 -1.69 4.65 -6.89
N ARG A 81 -1.99 5.31 -5.77
CA ARG A 81 -1.03 5.56 -4.68
C ARG A 81 -0.53 4.26 -4.05
N ILE A 82 -1.40 3.29 -3.78
CA ILE A 82 -0.97 1.97 -3.24
C ILE A 82 -0.14 1.17 -4.24
N ASN A 83 -0.29 1.43 -5.55
CA ASN A 83 0.49 0.79 -6.61
C ASN A 83 1.77 1.57 -6.96
N GLY A 84 2.15 2.57 -6.14
CA GLY A 84 3.41 3.32 -6.28
C GLY A 84 3.36 4.46 -7.30
N HIS A 85 2.19 4.83 -7.81
CA HIS A 85 2.05 6.03 -8.65
C HIS A 85 2.06 7.29 -7.78
N ASN A 86 2.74 8.33 -8.25
CA ASN A 86 2.76 9.62 -7.58
C ASN A 86 1.40 10.35 -7.75
N ALA A 87 0.52 10.28 -6.76
CA ALA A 87 -0.78 10.94 -6.78
C ALA A 87 -0.73 12.43 -6.42
N THR A 88 0.08 13.19 -7.14
CA THR A 88 0.15 14.65 -7.08
C THR A 88 -0.60 15.29 -8.25
N ASP A 89 -1.01 16.53 -8.05
CA ASP A 89 -1.70 17.36 -9.03
C ASP A 89 -1.01 17.41 -10.40
N ASP A 90 0.33 17.49 -10.42
CA ASP A 90 1.13 17.62 -11.65
C ASP A 90 1.40 16.26 -12.34
N ASN A 91 0.76 15.17 -11.91
CA ASN A 91 0.98 13.85 -12.51
C ASN A 91 0.29 13.73 -13.88
N TYR A 92 1.06 13.41 -14.91
CA TYR A 92 0.59 13.25 -16.30
C TYR A 92 0.08 11.84 -16.64
N THR A 93 0.44 10.85 -15.85
CA THR A 93 0.10 9.43 -16.08
C THR A 93 -1.27 9.07 -15.53
N LEU A 94 -1.67 9.67 -14.40
CA LEU A 94 -2.94 9.36 -13.73
C LEU A 94 -4.18 9.57 -14.61
N PRO A 95 -4.30 10.64 -15.42
CA PRO A 95 -5.42 10.79 -16.34
C PRO A 95 -5.54 9.63 -17.33
N SER A 96 -4.40 9.15 -17.86
CA SER A 96 -4.38 7.99 -18.77
C SER A 96 -4.82 6.71 -18.05
N ILE A 97 -4.34 6.48 -16.83
CA ILE A 97 -4.74 5.34 -16.00
C ILE A 97 -6.25 5.39 -15.71
N ALA A 98 -6.76 6.54 -15.28
CA ALA A 98 -8.19 6.75 -15.05
C ALA A 98 -9.01 6.48 -16.32
N GLY A 99 -8.53 6.97 -17.47
CA GLY A 99 -9.15 6.74 -18.78
C GLY A 99 -9.31 5.25 -19.14
N THR A 100 -8.38 4.38 -18.73
CA THR A 100 -8.52 2.91 -18.95
C THR A 100 -9.67 2.27 -18.18
N ALA A 101 -10.16 2.93 -17.14
CA ALA A 101 -11.25 2.46 -16.29
C ALA A 101 -12.60 3.11 -16.65
N MET A 102 -12.62 4.08 -17.56
CA MET A 102 -13.85 4.72 -18.03
C MET A 102 -14.52 3.85 -19.10
N GLU A 103 -15.84 3.68 -18.98
CA GLU A 103 -16.70 2.95 -19.90
C GLU A 103 -17.65 3.91 -20.62
N GLU A 104 -18.33 3.44 -21.66
CA GLU A 104 -19.31 4.24 -22.40
C GLU A 104 -20.48 4.66 -21.46
N PRO A 105 -20.91 5.95 -21.47
CA PRO A 105 -20.44 7.06 -22.32
C PRO A 105 -19.21 7.85 -21.83
N ALA A 106 -18.76 7.67 -20.59
CA ALA A 106 -17.64 8.43 -20.02
C ALA A 106 -16.31 8.28 -20.79
N SER A 107 -16.06 7.13 -21.42
CA SER A 107 -14.90 6.94 -22.31
C SER A 107 -14.89 7.93 -23.48
N GLY A 108 -16.04 8.23 -24.07
CA GLY A 108 -16.15 9.21 -25.14
C GLY A 108 -15.78 10.62 -24.69
N TRP A 109 -16.22 11.01 -23.49
CA TRP A 109 -15.82 12.28 -22.89
C TRP A 109 -14.30 12.34 -22.63
N PHE A 110 -13.69 11.26 -22.12
CA PHE A 110 -12.26 11.21 -21.87
C PHE A 110 -11.44 11.42 -23.14
N LEU A 111 -11.81 10.72 -24.23
CA LEU A 111 -11.13 10.87 -25.53
C LEU A 111 -11.26 12.30 -26.07
N PHE A 112 -12.45 12.89 -25.94
CA PHE A 112 -12.66 14.29 -26.32
C PHE A 112 -11.82 15.25 -25.45
N TRP A 113 -11.80 15.04 -24.13
CA TRP A 113 -11.00 15.81 -23.20
C TRP A 113 -9.50 15.72 -23.51
N ALA A 114 -8.98 14.52 -23.74
CA ALA A 114 -7.58 14.30 -24.09
C ALA A 114 -7.23 14.92 -25.45
N SER A 115 -8.15 14.88 -26.42
CA SER A 115 -7.93 15.50 -27.73
C SER A 115 -7.92 17.03 -27.69
N LYS A 116 -8.71 17.67 -26.83
CA LYS A 116 -8.78 19.15 -26.74
C LYS A 116 -7.74 19.76 -25.79
N THR A 117 -7.14 18.94 -24.93
CA THR A 117 -6.21 19.39 -23.88
C THR A 117 -4.77 19.16 -24.36
N PRO A 118 -3.93 20.20 -24.44
CA PRO A 118 -2.52 20.04 -24.77
C PRO A 118 -1.83 19.03 -23.84
N ALA A 119 -0.87 18.25 -24.35
CA ALA A 119 -0.21 17.20 -23.57
C ALA A 119 0.40 17.71 -22.25
N ASP A 120 1.07 18.87 -22.27
CA ASP A 120 1.64 19.53 -21.08
C ASP A 120 0.58 20.05 -20.08
N MET A 121 -0.71 20.02 -20.43
CA MET A 121 -1.82 20.39 -19.56
C MET A 121 -2.67 19.19 -19.14
N GLN A 122 -2.36 17.97 -19.60
CA GLN A 122 -3.05 16.74 -19.19
C GLN A 122 -2.54 16.25 -17.82
N THR A 123 -2.58 17.13 -16.84
CA THR A 123 -2.22 16.83 -15.44
C THR A 123 -3.42 16.28 -14.67
N TRP A 124 -3.15 15.58 -13.57
CA TRP A 124 -4.16 15.04 -12.68
C TRP A 124 -5.12 16.12 -12.15
N ARG A 125 -4.59 17.28 -11.76
CA ARG A 125 -5.41 18.43 -11.31
C ARG A 125 -6.37 18.88 -12.39
N ARG A 126 -5.91 18.97 -13.65
CA ARG A 126 -6.76 19.43 -14.75
C ARG A 126 -7.85 18.41 -15.07
N PHE A 127 -7.47 17.14 -15.16
CA PHE A 127 -8.40 16.05 -15.40
C PHE A 127 -9.49 15.98 -14.34
N THR A 128 -9.13 15.97 -13.05
CA THR A 128 -10.09 15.91 -11.94
C THR A 128 -11.03 17.12 -11.94
N GLY A 129 -10.50 18.33 -12.14
CA GLY A 129 -11.32 19.54 -12.24
C GLY A 129 -12.33 19.49 -13.39
N ASP A 130 -11.88 19.10 -14.59
CA ASP A 130 -12.75 19.01 -15.77
C ASP A 130 -13.77 17.85 -15.64
N ALA A 131 -13.38 16.72 -15.04
CA ALA A 131 -14.28 15.59 -14.79
C ALA A 131 -15.38 15.95 -13.81
N LEU A 132 -15.04 16.61 -12.70
CA LEU A 132 -16.03 17.10 -11.73
C LEU A 132 -16.98 18.10 -12.41
N ALA A 133 -16.46 19.09 -13.14
CA ALA A 133 -17.29 20.06 -13.84
C ALA A 133 -18.26 19.42 -14.85
N HIS A 134 -17.85 18.35 -15.54
CA HIS A 134 -18.69 17.70 -16.54
C HIS A 134 -19.72 16.74 -15.93
N PHE A 135 -19.27 15.80 -15.08
CA PHE A 135 -20.12 14.74 -14.57
C PHE A 135 -20.97 15.19 -13.39
N GLU A 136 -20.52 16.13 -12.55
CA GLU A 136 -21.39 16.69 -11.52
C GLU A 136 -22.49 17.55 -12.13
N ALA A 137 -22.18 18.41 -13.12
CA ALA A 137 -23.20 19.23 -13.78
C ALA A 137 -24.27 18.36 -14.48
N SER A 138 -23.85 17.25 -15.07
CA SER A 138 -24.76 16.28 -15.70
C SER A 138 -25.74 15.64 -14.71
N ASN A 139 -25.41 15.59 -13.41
CA ASN A 139 -26.30 15.07 -12.37
C ASN A 139 -27.42 16.05 -11.99
N TYR A 140 -27.25 17.36 -12.28
CA TYR A 140 -28.21 18.42 -11.90
C TYR A 140 -29.09 18.94 -13.05
N GLN A 141 -28.79 18.63 -14.32
CA GLN A 141 -29.51 19.16 -15.49
C GLN A 141 -30.75 18.35 -15.92
N ALA A 142 -31.45 17.68 -15.00
CA ALA A 142 -32.69 16.96 -15.29
C ALA A 142 -33.90 17.90 -15.41
#